data_AF-A0A0L9UAB5-F1
#
_entry.id   AF-A0A0L9UAB5-F1
#
_cell.length_a   1.000
_cell.length_b   1.000
_cell.length_c   1.000
_cell.angle_alpha   90.00
_cell.angle_beta   90.00
_cell.angle_gamma   90.00
#
_symmetry.space_group_name_H-M   'P 1'
#
loop_
_entity.id
_entity.type
_entity.pdbx_description
1 polymer ?
#
loop_
_entity_poly.entity_id
_entity_poly.type
_entity_poly.pdbx_seq_one_letter_code
_entity_poly.pdbx_strand_id
1 'polypeptide(L)'
;MPRANVMLKLILIMVWRNLIRNPNTYASVLGLIWSLIFYRWSIKVPSIIKGSIEIISNTGLGMAMFSLGLFMALQPKIITCGKTLASLAFAIKFLVGPFIILAASKIIGIHGVLLRVTIVQAALPQGIVPFVFAKEYNLHADVLSTAVIFGMVVALPVTIIYYVVLGL
;
A
#
# COMPACT_ATOMS: atom_id res chain seq x y z
N MET A 1 26.41 14.84 23.93
CA MET A 1 25.45 14.03 23.15
C MET A 1 25.02 12.83 23.99
N PRO A 2 23.73 12.53 24.16
CA PRO A 2 23.28 11.36 24.91
C PRO A 2 23.74 10.06 24.22
N ARG A 3 24.03 9.02 24.99
CA ARG A 3 24.48 7.70 24.47
C ARG A 3 23.45 7.15 23.47
N ALA A 4 23.93 6.58 22.36
CA ALA A 4 23.09 6.06 21.27
C ALA A 4 21.95 5.14 21.76
N ASN A 5 22.23 4.26 22.74
CA ASN A 5 21.22 3.36 23.30
C ASN A 5 20.06 4.08 24.01
N VAL A 6 20.34 5.23 24.64
CA VAL A 6 19.30 6.03 25.33
C VAL A 6 18.45 6.76 24.31
N MET A 7 19.06 7.32 23.28
CA MET A 7 18.35 7.98 22.18
C MET A 7 17.47 6.99 21.40
N LEU A 8 17.99 5.79 21.11
CA LEU A 8 17.24 4.74 20.44
C LEU A 8 16.04 4.28 21.27
N LYS A 9 16.22 4.10 22.58
CA LYS A 9 15.13 3.72 23.50
C LYS A 9 14.06 4.81 23.59
N LEU A 10 14.46 6.08 23.64
CA LEU A 10 13.53 7.22 23.65
C LEU A 10 12.73 7.30 22.35
N ILE A 11 13.39 7.14 21.19
CA ILE A 11 12.73 7.09 19.89
C ILE A 11 11.75 5.92 19.83
N LEU A 12 12.15 4.73 20.28
CA LEU A 12 11.28 3.55 20.28
C LEU A 12 10.01 3.80 21.12
N ILE A 13 10.17 4.34 22.33
CA ILE A 13 9.04 4.64 23.24
C ILE A 13 8.13 5.71 22.63
N MET A 14 8.70 6.75 22.02
CA MET A 14 7.93 7.81 21.38
C MET A 14 7.14 7.29 20.18
N VAL A 15 7.77 6.51 19.29
CA VAL A 15 7.14 5.89 18.12
C VAL A 15 6.05 4.93 18.56
N TRP A 16 6.32 4.05 19.53
CA TRP A 16 5.35 3.09 20.05
C TRP A 16 4.11 3.78 20.61
N ARG A 17 4.30 4.83 21.42
CA ARG A 17 3.21 5.63 21.98
C ARG A 17 2.39 6.33 20.90
N ASN A 18 3.05 6.87 19.87
CA ASN A 18 2.37 7.51 18.75
C ASN A 18 1.61 6.48 17.88
N LEU A 19 2.16 5.27 17.72
CA LEU A 19 1.56 4.21 16.92
C LEU A 19 0.27 3.67 17.56
N ILE A 20 0.27 3.42 18.87
CA ILE A 20 -0.92 2.93 19.60
C ILE A 20 -2.04 3.98 19.64
N ARG A 21 -1.67 5.26 19.71
CA ARG A 21 -2.64 6.37 19.68
C ARG A 21 -3.14 6.71 18.28
N ASN A 22 -2.58 6.11 17.23
CA ASN A 22 -2.99 6.38 15.86
C ASN A 22 -4.32 5.65 15.57
N PRO A 23 -5.36 6.39 15.14
CA PRO A 23 -6.67 5.80 14.94
C PRO A 23 -6.72 4.73 13.86
N ASN A 24 -5.92 4.89 12.81
CA ASN A 24 -5.85 3.94 11.71
C ASN A 24 -5.22 2.60 12.15
N THR A 25 -4.28 2.65 13.10
CA THR A 25 -3.62 1.45 13.62
C THR A 25 -4.58 0.62 14.45
N TYR A 26 -5.29 1.23 15.42
CA TYR A 26 -6.25 0.47 16.22
C TYR A 26 -7.39 -0.07 15.33
N ALA A 27 -7.88 0.72 14.36
CA ALA A 27 -8.97 0.31 13.49
C ALA A 27 -8.58 -0.90 12.63
N SER A 28 -7.35 -0.92 12.10
CA SER A 28 -6.83 -2.04 11.29
C SER A 28 -6.66 -3.30 12.14
N VAL A 29 -6.11 -3.18 13.36
CA VAL A 29 -5.92 -4.31 14.27
C VAL A 29 -7.25 -4.87 14.74
N LEU A 30 -8.20 -4.02 15.15
CA LEU A 30 -9.54 -4.44 15.52
C LEU A 30 -10.28 -5.10 14.35
N GLY A 31 -10.17 -4.55 13.14
CA GLY A 31 -10.74 -5.14 11.94
C GLY A 31 -10.19 -6.54 11.65
N LEU A 32 -8.88 -6.74 11.79
CA LEU A 32 -8.24 -8.05 11.62
C LEU A 32 -8.70 -9.06 12.70
N ILE A 33 -8.69 -8.65 13.97
CA ILE A 33 -9.15 -9.50 15.09
C ILE A 33 -10.61 -9.89 14.85
N TRP A 34 -11.45 -8.92 14.51
CA TRP A 34 -12.87 -9.15 14.19
C TRP A 34 -13.02 -10.13 13.02
N SER A 35 -12.27 -9.94 11.92
CA SER A 35 -12.32 -10.85 10.78
C SER A 35 -11.92 -12.29 11.14
N LEU A 36 -10.91 -12.47 11.99
CA LEU A 36 -10.45 -13.80 12.43
C LEU A 36 -11.47 -14.49 13.35
N ILE A 37 -12.09 -13.75 14.26
CA ILE A 37 -13.17 -14.23 15.14
C ILE A 37 -14.34 -14.73 14.29
N PHE A 38 -14.81 -13.92 13.35
CA PHE A 38 -15.95 -14.28 12.50
C PHE A 38 -15.65 -15.47 11.59
N TYR A 39 -14.43 -15.57 11.07
CA TYR A 39 -13.98 -16.73 10.31
C TYR A 39 -13.96 -18.00 11.19
N ARG A 40 -13.44 -17.92 12.43
CA ARG A 40 -13.35 -19.05 13.35
C ARG A 40 -14.71 -19.56 13.82
N TRP A 41 -15.63 -18.65 14.15
CA TRP A 41 -16.98 -19.00 14.61
C TRP A 41 -18.00 -19.17 13.47
N SER A 42 -17.59 -19.01 12.21
CA SER A 42 -18.45 -19.13 11.02
C SER A 42 -19.73 -18.28 11.08
N ILE A 43 -19.68 -17.16 11.81
CA ILE A 43 -20.81 -16.24 11.96
C ILE A 43 -20.87 -15.40 10.68
N LYS A 44 -22.01 -15.40 9.99
CA LYS A 44 -22.22 -14.50 8.85
C LYS A 44 -22.52 -13.10 9.39
N VAL A 45 -21.67 -12.12 9.04
CA VAL A 45 -21.95 -10.71 9.34
C VAL A 45 -23.26 -10.32 8.65
N PRO A 46 -24.20 -9.65 9.34
CA PRO A 46 -25.43 -9.17 8.72
C PRO A 46 -25.15 -8.36 7.46
N SER A 47 -25.94 -8.57 6.41
CA SER A 47 -25.79 -7.90 5.11
C SER A 47 -25.77 -6.37 5.24
N ILE A 48 -26.55 -5.83 6.17
CA ILE A 48 -26.64 -4.39 6.47
C ILE A 48 -25.31 -3.83 6.96
N ILE A 49 -24.62 -4.54 7.87
CA ILE A 49 -23.33 -4.09 8.41
C ILE A 49 -22.26 -4.16 7.32
N LYS A 50 -22.21 -5.28 6.58
CA LYS A 50 -21.26 -5.45 5.49
C LYS A 50 -21.45 -4.37 4.42
N GLY A 51 -22.68 -4.15 3.97
CA GLY A 51 -23.01 -3.13 2.98
C GLY A 51 -22.67 -1.71 3.45
N SER A 52 -22.95 -1.38 4.72
CA SER A 52 -22.59 -0.07 5.29
C SER A 52 -21.08 0.15 5.28
N ILE A 53 -20.29 -0.83 5.72
CA ILE A 53 -18.83 -0.75 5.72
C ILE A 53 -18.30 -0.60 4.29
N GLU A 54 -18.86 -1.37 3.34
CA GLU A 54 -18.45 -1.34 1.94
C GLU A 54 -18.76 0.00 1.27
N ILE A 55 -19.93 0.59 1.51
CA ILE A 55 -20.29 1.93 0.99
C ILE A 55 -19.33 2.99 1.55
N ILE A 56 -19.08 2.99 2.87
CA ILE A 56 -18.17 3.94 3.51
C ILE A 56 -16.75 3.76 2.98
N SER A 57 -16.29 2.52 2.84
CA SER A 57 -14.95 2.20 2.33
C SER A 57 -14.76 2.66 0.88
N ASN A 58 -15.70 2.33 0.00
CA ASN A 58 -15.65 2.73 -1.42
C ASN A 58 -15.72 4.25 -1.58
N THR A 59 -16.54 4.93 -0.78
CA THR A 59 -16.61 6.39 -0.76
C THR A 59 -15.28 6.99 -0.31
N GLY A 60 -14.67 6.46 0.75
CA GLY A 60 -13.37 6.90 1.24
C GLY A 60 -12.24 6.70 0.23
N LEU A 61 -12.21 5.56 -0.45
CA LEU A 61 -11.26 5.29 -1.54
C LEU A 61 -11.45 6.28 -2.70
N GLY A 62 -12.69 6.53 -3.14
CA GLY A 62 -12.99 7.51 -4.19
C GLY A 62 -12.57 8.93 -3.83
N MET A 63 -12.87 9.38 -2.60
CA MET A 63 -12.45 10.68 -2.07
C MET A 63 -10.92 10.81 -2.02
N ALA A 64 -10.21 9.75 -1.62
CA ALA A 64 -8.75 9.73 -1.58
C ALA A 64 -8.14 9.79 -3.00
N MET A 65 -8.69 9.05 -3.97
CA MET A 65 -8.28 9.09 -5.37
C MET A 65 -8.49 10.48 -5.98
N PHE A 66 -9.64 11.10 -5.72
CA PHE A 66 -9.94 12.44 -6.20
C PHE A 66 -9.02 13.50 -5.57
N SER A 67 -8.82 13.44 -4.25
CA SER A 67 -7.89 14.32 -3.51
C SER A 67 -6.45 14.21 -4.02
N LEU A 68 -6.02 13.00 -4.38
CA LEU A 68 -4.72 12.74 -4.99
C LEU A 68 -4.59 13.37 -6.39
N GLY A 69 -5.64 13.30 -7.22
CA GLY A 69 -5.69 13.98 -8.51
C GLY A 69 -5.65 15.50 -8.39
N LEU A 70 -6.47 16.08 -7.51
CA LEU A 70 -6.45 17.52 -7.19
C LEU A 70 -5.08 17.95 -6.66
N PHE A 71 -4.47 17.17 -5.77
CA PHE A 71 -3.17 17.50 -5.19
C PHE A 71 -2.09 17.57 -6.28
N MET A 72 -2.07 16.62 -7.22
CA MET A 72 -1.13 16.62 -8.34
C MET A 72 -1.37 17.82 -9.28
N ALA A 73 -2.64 18.14 -9.58
CA ALA A 73 -2.99 19.27 -10.45
C ALA A 73 -2.57 20.63 -9.86
N LEU A 74 -2.54 20.75 -8.54
CA LEU A 74 -2.11 21.96 -7.84
C LEU A 74 -0.58 22.06 -7.68
N GLN A 75 0.19 21.01 -7.96
CA GLN A 75 1.65 21.08 -7.86
C GLN A 75 2.25 21.84 -9.06
N PRO A 76 3.28 22.68 -8.85
CA PRO A 76 3.96 23.40 -9.94
C PRO A 76 4.74 22.48 -10.88
N LYS A 77 5.05 21.25 -10.43
CA LYS A 77 5.72 20.21 -11.20
C LYS A 77 4.97 18.90 -11.04
N ILE A 78 4.63 18.28 -12.16
CA ILE A 78 3.92 16.98 -12.22
C ILE A 78 4.83 15.82 -11.78
N ILE A 79 6.16 15.98 -11.91
CA ILE A 79 7.17 15.00 -11.47
C ILE A 79 8.21 15.71 -10.59
N THR A 80 8.00 15.72 -9.27
CA THR A 80 8.84 16.50 -8.35
C THR A 80 10.20 15.83 -8.07
N CYS A 81 10.27 14.50 -8.07
CA CYS A 81 11.49 13.74 -7.80
C CYS A 81 12.49 13.74 -8.98
N GLY A 82 12.11 14.26 -10.15
CA GLY A 82 12.89 14.17 -11.39
C GLY A 82 12.63 12.88 -12.17
N LYS A 83 12.78 12.95 -13.50
CA LYS A 83 12.39 11.85 -14.41
C LYS A 83 13.23 10.59 -14.23
N THR A 84 14.53 10.74 -14.00
CA THR A 84 15.50 9.63 -13.86
C THR A 84 15.29 8.83 -12.57
N LEU A 85 15.10 9.51 -11.44
CA LEU A 85 14.81 8.87 -10.16
C LEU A 85 13.44 8.20 -10.18
N ALA A 86 12.43 8.84 -10.77
CA ALA A 86 11.10 8.25 -10.92
C ALA A 86 11.13 6.98 -11.80
N SER A 87 11.80 7.01 -12.96
CA SER A 87 11.91 5.84 -13.84
C SER A 87 12.66 4.68 -13.16
N LEU A 88 13.73 4.99 -12.42
CA LEU A 88 14.50 4.00 -11.68
C LEU A 88 13.67 3.38 -10.55
N ALA A 89 12.92 4.19 -9.79
CA ALA A 89 12.03 3.71 -8.74
C ALA A 89 10.92 2.80 -9.30
N PHE A 90 10.32 3.15 -10.45
CA PHE A 90 9.34 2.29 -11.11
C PHE A 90 9.95 0.99 -11.61
N ALA A 91 11.13 1.05 -12.25
CA ALA A 91 11.82 -0.15 -12.71
C ALA A 91 12.12 -1.11 -11.54
N ILE A 92 12.62 -0.57 -10.42
CA ILE A 92 12.85 -1.37 -9.21
C ILE A 92 11.53 -1.94 -8.67
N LYS A 93 10.48 -1.12 -8.55
CA LYS A 93 9.18 -1.57 -8.02
C LYS A 93 8.55 -2.70 -8.85
N PHE A 94 8.53 -2.55 -10.18
CA PHE A 94 7.87 -3.49 -11.08
C PHE A 94 8.72 -4.69 -11.47
N LEU A 95 10.05 -4.64 -11.37
CA LEU A 95 10.92 -5.79 -11.69
C LEU A 95 11.41 -6.50 -10.44
N VAL A 96 12.02 -5.76 -9.51
CA VAL A 96 12.65 -6.33 -8.32
C VAL A 96 11.59 -6.83 -7.34
N GLY A 97 10.47 -6.11 -7.18
CA GLY A 97 9.36 -6.52 -6.32
C GLY A 97 8.82 -7.92 -6.67
N PRO A 98 8.36 -8.16 -7.91
CA PRO A 98 7.92 -9.48 -8.36
C PRO A 98 9.01 -10.54 -8.31
N PHE A 99 10.27 -10.19 -8.58
CA PHE A 99 11.38 -11.15 -8.52
C PHE A 99 11.65 -11.65 -7.09
N ILE A 100 11.66 -10.73 -6.11
CA ILE A 100 11.81 -11.09 -4.69
C ILE A 100 10.66 -11.99 -4.25
N ILE A 101 9.43 -11.65 -4.65
CA ILE A 101 8.25 -12.45 -4.31
C ILE A 101 8.29 -13.82 -4.97
N LEU A 102 8.69 -13.92 -6.24
CA LEU A 102 8.88 -15.20 -6.93
C LEU A 102 9.89 -16.08 -6.16
N ALA A 103 11.03 -15.51 -5.76
CA ALA A 103 12.05 -16.24 -5.00
C ALA A 103 11.52 -16.68 -3.63
N ALA A 104 10.90 -15.78 -2.87
CA ALA A 104 10.35 -16.07 -1.56
C ALA A 104 9.22 -17.11 -1.62
N SER A 105 8.30 -16.99 -2.58
CA SER A 105 7.22 -17.95 -2.80
C SER A 105 7.74 -19.34 -3.16
N LYS A 106 8.82 -19.44 -3.95
CA LYS A 106 9.47 -20.73 -4.23
C LYS A 106 10.13 -21.34 -2.98
N ILE A 107 10.79 -20.54 -2.16
CA ILE A 107 11.41 -21.00 -0.89
C ILE A 107 10.34 -21.54 0.07
N ILE A 108 9.18 -20.91 0.12
CA ILE A 108 8.05 -21.30 0.97
C ILE A 108 7.28 -22.52 0.39
N GLY A 109 7.52 -22.89 -0.88
CA GLY A 109 6.83 -24.00 -1.54
C GLY A 109 5.44 -23.66 -2.10
N ILE A 110 5.21 -22.41 -2.47
CA ILE A 110 3.95 -21.97 -3.09
C ILE A 110 3.95 -22.36 -4.57
N HIS A 111 2.92 -23.08 -5.02
CA HIS A 111 2.79 -23.59 -6.38
C HIS A 111 1.45 -23.25 -7.04
N GLY A 112 1.38 -23.43 -8.37
CA GLY A 112 0.15 -23.31 -9.14
C GLY A 112 -0.39 -21.88 -9.23
N VAL A 113 -1.72 -21.73 -9.16
CA VAL A 113 -2.42 -20.45 -9.28
C VAL A 113 -2.00 -19.46 -8.20
N LEU A 114 -1.78 -19.94 -6.96
CA LEU A 114 -1.41 -19.09 -5.83
C LEU A 114 -0.07 -18.38 -6.06
N LEU A 115 0.91 -19.07 -6.66
CA LEU A 115 2.20 -18.48 -7.03
C LEU A 115 2.00 -17.34 -8.04
N ARG A 116 1.21 -17.59 -9.09
CA ARG A 116 0.96 -16.62 -10.16
C ARG A 116 0.26 -15.38 -9.63
N VAL A 117 -0.79 -15.55 -8.80
CA VAL A 117 -1.52 -14.44 -8.17
C VAL A 117 -0.61 -13.62 -7.27
N THR A 118 0.27 -14.26 -6.50
CA THR A 118 1.19 -13.54 -5.60
C THR A 118 2.19 -12.68 -6.37
N ILE A 119 2.70 -13.19 -7.51
CA ILE A 119 3.60 -12.42 -8.40
C ILE A 119 2.87 -11.21 -9.00
N VAL A 120 1.65 -11.39 -9.50
CA VAL A 120 0.84 -10.28 -10.05
C VAL A 120 0.54 -9.25 -8.97
N GLN A 121 0.22 -9.68 -7.74
CA GLN A 121 -0.03 -8.81 -6.61
C GLN A 121 1.21 -7.97 -6.23
N ALA A 122 2.41 -8.54 -6.36
CA ALA A 122 3.66 -7.82 -6.14
C ALA A 122 3.94 -6.74 -7.20
N ALA A 123 3.47 -6.98 -8.43
CA ALA A 123 3.58 -6.07 -9.57
C ALA A 123 2.53 -4.94 -9.55
N LEU A 124 1.63 -4.90 -8.57
CA LEU A 124 0.66 -3.82 -8.44
C LEU A 124 1.35 -2.48 -8.07
N PRO A 125 0.78 -1.35 -8.50
CA PRO A 125 1.31 -0.03 -8.19
C PRO A 125 1.22 0.27 -6.70
N GLN A 126 1.85 1.37 -6.28
CA GLN A 126 1.72 1.83 -4.90
C GLN A 126 0.27 2.18 -4.57
N GLY A 127 -0.16 1.81 -3.36
CA GLY A 127 -1.49 2.16 -2.86
C GLY A 127 -1.63 3.65 -2.57
N ILE A 128 -2.88 4.11 -2.50
CA ILE A 128 -3.21 5.52 -2.22
C ILE A 128 -3.01 5.87 -0.73
N VAL A 129 -3.14 4.89 0.16
CA VAL A 129 -3.04 5.09 1.62
C VAL A 129 -1.69 5.69 2.06
N PRO A 130 -0.53 5.23 1.54
CA PRO A 130 0.76 5.91 1.73
C PRO A 130 0.75 7.40 1.38
N PHE A 131 0.05 7.80 0.30
CA PHE A 131 -0.09 9.21 -0.04
C PHE A 131 -0.93 9.97 1.00
N VAL A 132 -2.03 9.39 1.48
CA VAL A 132 -2.86 10.00 2.54
C VAL A 132 -2.02 10.24 3.79
N PHE A 133 -1.22 9.25 4.21
CA PHE A 133 -0.31 9.42 5.34
C PHE A 133 0.80 10.44 5.08
N ALA A 134 1.37 10.44 3.89
CA ALA A 134 2.40 11.42 3.52
C ALA A 134 1.85 12.85 3.53
N LYS A 135 0.61 13.04 3.12
CA LYS A 135 -0.07 14.33 3.21
C LYS A 135 -0.36 14.72 4.66
N GLU A 136 -0.86 13.77 5.46
CA GLU A 136 -1.16 13.98 6.89
C GLU A 136 0.08 14.34 7.70
N TYR A 137 1.20 13.65 7.45
CA TYR A 137 2.47 13.86 8.15
C TYR A 137 3.42 14.83 7.43
N ASN A 138 2.98 15.51 6.38
CA ASN A 138 3.78 16.44 5.56
C ASN A 138 5.14 15.85 5.10
N LEU A 139 5.13 14.59 4.67
CA LEU A 139 6.33 13.83 4.33
C LEU A 139 6.33 13.49 2.84
N HIS A 140 6.87 14.40 2.03
CA HIS A 140 7.06 14.23 0.57
C HIS A 140 5.82 13.69 -0.18
N ALA A 141 4.64 14.26 0.09
CA ALA A 141 3.38 13.87 -0.56
C ALA A 141 3.38 14.12 -2.08
N ASP A 142 4.20 15.04 -2.55
CA ASP A 142 4.50 15.34 -3.95
C ASP A 142 5.18 14.17 -4.68
N VAL A 143 6.16 13.54 -4.03
CA VAL A 143 6.85 12.36 -4.57
C VAL A 143 5.90 11.17 -4.61
N LEU A 144 5.13 10.95 -3.54
CA LEU A 144 4.20 9.82 -3.46
C LEU A 144 2.98 9.98 -4.38
N SER A 145 2.45 11.19 -4.57
CA SER A 145 1.38 11.43 -5.56
C SER A 145 1.86 11.11 -6.98
N THR A 146 3.08 11.53 -7.35
CA THR A 146 3.71 11.16 -8.62
C THR A 146 3.85 9.63 -8.74
N ALA A 147 4.36 8.97 -7.69
CA ALA A 147 4.57 7.53 -7.67
C ALA A 147 3.25 6.73 -7.83
N VAL A 148 2.18 7.16 -7.18
CA VAL A 148 0.87 6.49 -7.28
C VAL A 148 0.26 6.69 -8.67
N ILE A 149 0.22 7.92 -9.19
CA ILE A 149 -0.45 8.23 -10.47
C ILE A 149 0.27 7.59 -11.65
N PHE A 150 1.56 7.89 -11.82
CA PHE A 150 2.34 7.30 -12.90
C PHE A 150 2.55 5.80 -12.70
N GLY A 151 2.66 5.37 -11.44
CA GLY A 151 2.68 3.96 -11.10
C GLY A 151 1.42 3.25 -11.60
N MET A 152 0.22 3.82 -11.44
CA MET A 152 -1.00 3.23 -11.98
C MET A 152 -1.01 3.18 -13.51
N VAL A 153 -0.54 4.23 -14.20
CA VAL A 153 -0.45 4.26 -15.66
C VAL A 153 0.51 3.19 -16.19
N VAL A 154 1.69 3.06 -15.57
CA VAL A 154 2.71 2.06 -15.93
C VAL A 154 2.29 0.65 -15.50
N ALA A 155 1.57 0.52 -14.39
CA ALA A 155 1.14 -0.77 -13.89
C ALA A 155 0.20 -1.47 -14.86
N LEU A 156 -0.70 -0.77 -15.54
CA LEU A 156 -1.65 -1.39 -16.49
C LEU A 156 -0.95 -2.25 -17.57
N PRO A 157 -0.02 -1.72 -18.39
CA PRO A 157 0.67 -2.54 -19.37
C PRO A 157 1.57 -3.61 -18.71
N VAL A 158 2.21 -3.27 -17.58
CA VAL A 158 3.09 -4.22 -16.87
C VAL A 158 2.31 -5.42 -16.33
N THR A 159 1.17 -5.21 -15.68
CA THR A 159 0.35 -6.28 -15.12
C THR A 159 -0.25 -7.14 -16.24
N ILE A 160 -0.65 -6.56 -17.38
CA ILE A 160 -1.08 -7.32 -18.56
C ILE A 160 0.06 -8.23 -19.05
N ILE A 161 1.28 -7.72 -19.17
CA ILE A 161 2.45 -8.53 -19.57
C ILE A 161 2.65 -9.67 -18.57
N TYR A 162 2.61 -9.40 -17.26
CA TYR A 162 2.73 -10.44 -16.25
C TYR A 162 1.60 -11.47 -16.33
N TYR A 163 0.37 -11.02 -16.60
CA TYR A 163 -0.79 -11.90 -16.75
C TYR A 163 -0.60 -12.88 -17.92
N VAL A 164 -0.17 -12.38 -19.07
CA VAL A 164 0.13 -13.18 -20.26
C VAL A 164 1.31 -14.13 -20.02
N VAL A 165 2.42 -13.64 -19.46
CA VAL A 165 3.63 -14.45 -19.20
C VAL A 165 3.36 -15.56 -18.19
N LEU A 166 2.53 -15.31 -17.18
CA LEU A 166 2.18 -16.31 -16.17
C LEU A 166 1.05 -17.24 -16.63
N GLY A 167 0.42 -16.98 -17.78
CA GLY A 167 -0.69 -17.77 -18.32
C GLY A 167 -1.88 -17.85 -17.35
N LEU A 168 -2.17 -16.76 -16.65
CA LEU A 168 -3.38 -16.60 -15.83
C LEU A 168 -4.61 -16.37 -16.72
#